data_AF-A0A967IB97-F1
#
_entry.id   AF-A0A967IB97-F1
#
_cell.length_a   1.000
_cell.length_b   1.000
_cell.length_c   1.000
_cell.angle_alpha   90.00
_cell.angle_beta   90.00
_cell.angle_gamma   90.00
#
_symmetry.space_group_name_H-M   'P 1'
#
loop_
_entity.id
_entity.type
_entity.pdbx_description
1 polymer ?
#
loop_
_entity_poly.entity_id
_entity_poly.type
_entity_poly.pdbx_seq_one_letter_code
_entity_poly.pdbx_strand_id
1 'polypeptide(L)'
;MQIYTGQTTGRKLEMIKKYELGICLSSAPDSRPNRAHGSVPCFLDNGAFACWRRGYPFQRNVFLTTLEKAYKAAINLDFIVCPDIVAGGLMSLKFSMTWAKNKLIGTPNLALAVQDDMTPGDLDLWDVERYFTYIFVGGTTEWKWATAPTWKEYADAKKMKIHIGRCGTLDRLKYAKKLGVTSVDSTIGRAMTTGERSNSFGARFRPKWT
;
A
#
# COMPACT_ATOMS: atom_id res chain seq x y z
N MET A 1 -9.29 -5.84 -8.73
CA MET A 1 -8.69 -5.07 -7.61
C MET A 1 -8.08 -6.04 -6.63
N GLN A 2 -6.76 -6.00 -6.44
CA GLN A 2 -6.06 -6.82 -5.44
C GLN A 2 -6.30 -6.26 -4.03
N ILE A 3 -6.49 -7.14 -3.04
CA ILE A 3 -6.61 -6.75 -1.63
C ILE A 3 -5.42 -7.32 -0.87
N TYR A 4 -4.64 -6.45 -0.25
CA TYR A 4 -3.54 -6.83 0.62
C TYR A 4 -3.94 -6.74 2.09
N THR A 5 -3.38 -7.62 2.90
CA THR A 5 -3.60 -7.69 4.35
C THR A 5 -2.28 -7.59 5.09
N GLY A 6 -2.29 -7.35 6.40
CA GLY A 6 -1.05 -7.27 7.16
C GLY A 6 -0.26 -8.59 7.15
N GLN A 7 1.06 -8.49 7.26
CA GLN A 7 1.98 -9.63 7.33
C GLN A 7 1.54 -10.70 8.33
N THR A 8 1.56 -11.97 7.88
CA THR A 8 1.12 -13.10 8.69
C THR A 8 1.81 -14.41 8.28
N THR A 9 1.62 -15.48 9.07
CA THR A 9 2.22 -16.81 8.85
C THR A 9 1.25 -17.92 9.25
N GLY A 10 1.63 -19.18 9.01
CA GLY A 10 0.87 -20.36 9.42
C GLY A 10 -0.56 -20.36 8.85
N ARG A 11 -1.55 -20.71 9.69
CA ARG A 11 -2.97 -20.82 9.29
C ARG A 11 -3.51 -19.57 8.59
N LYS A 12 -3.09 -18.37 9.02
CA LYS A 12 -3.56 -17.12 8.42
C LYS A 12 -3.02 -16.92 7.00
N LEU A 13 -1.78 -17.37 6.74
CA LEU A 13 -1.20 -17.35 5.40
C LEU A 13 -1.94 -18.31 4.47
N GLU A 14 -2.35 -19.47 4.97
CA GLU A 14 -3.17 -20.41 4.18
C GLU A 14 -4.55 -19.81 3.84
N MET A 15 -5.12 -18.99 4.73
CA MET A 15 -6.34 -18.24 4.40
C MET A 15 -6.09 -17.17 3.34
N ILE A 16 -4.97 -16.44 3.40
CA ILE A 16 -4.59 -15.47 2.36
C ILE A 16 -4.53 -16.16 1.00
N LYS A 17 -3.86 -17.31 0.90
CA LYS A 17 -3.81 -18.12 -0.33
C LYS A 17 -5.20 -18.54 -0.79
N LYS A 18 -6.00 -19.11 0.11
CA LYS A 18 -7.36 -19.60 -0.19
C LYS A 18 -8.28 -18.52 -0.76
N TYR A 19 -8.13 -17.29 -0.28
CA TYR A 19 -8.96 -16.15 -0.70
C TYR A 19 -8.26 -15.25 -1.74
N GLU A 20 -7.13 -15.67 -2.31
CA GLU A 20 -6.36 -14.93 -3.32
C GLU A 20 -6.01 -13.50 -2.89
N LEU A 21 -5.78 -13.33 -1.59
CA LEU A 21 -5.37 -12.06 -0.99
C LEU A 21 -3.84 -11.91 -1.10
N GLY A 22 -3.36 -10.70 -0.88
CA GLY A 22 -1.94 -10.38 -0.80
C GLY A 22 -1.49 -10.01 0.60
N ILE A 23 -0.18 -9.81 0.75
CA ILE A 23 0.47 -9.34 1.97
C ILE A 23 1.08 -7.94 1.78
N CYS A 24 0.79 -7.06 2.73
CA CYS A 24 1.54 -5.84 3.00
C CYS A 24 2.69 -6.19 3.95
N LEU A 25 3.92 -6.08 3.44
CA LEU A 25 5.14 -6.14 4.25
C LEU A 25 5.42 -4.75 4.80
N SER A 26 4.95 -4.48 6.02
CA SER A 26 5.22 -3.20 6.68
C SER A 26 6.64 -3.15 7.23
N SER A 27 7.34 -2.06 6.94
CA SER A 27 8.65 -1.79 7.53
C SER A 27 8.52 -1.48 9.02
N ALA A 28 9.11 -2.34 9.85
CA ALA A 28 9.14 -2.23 11.31
C ALA A 28 10.41 -2.93 11.84
N PRO A 29 10.94 -2.55 13.02
CA PRO A 29 12.16 -3.17 13.56
C PRO A 29 12.07 -4.69 13.70
N ASP A 30 10.87 -5.19 14.03
CA ASP A 30 10.53 -6.60 14.21
C ASP A 30 9.96 -7.25 12.94
N SER A 31 9.97 -6.55 11.79
CA SER A 31 9.49 -7.10 10.52
C SER A 31 10.35 -8.31 10.11
N ARG A 32 9.68 -9.43 9.82
CA ARG A 32 10.29 -10.71 9.42
C ARG A 32 9.71 -11.25 8.10
N PRO A 33 9.94 -10.55 6.96
CA PRO A 33 9.67 -11.15 5.65
C PRO A 33 10.35 -12.51 5.56
N ASN A 34 9.63 -13.52 5.07
CA ASN A 34 10.17 -14.86 4.93
C ASN A 34 9.72 -15.50 3.62
N ARG A 35 10.40 -16.58 3.21
CA ARG A 35 10.20 -17.23 1.92
C ARG A 35 8.76 -17.68 1.68
N ALA A 36 8.00 -18.03 2.72
CA ALA A 36 6.61 -18.45 2.55
C ALA A 36 5.72 -17.31 2.01
N HIS A 37 6.06 -16.05 2.27
CA HIS A 37 5.36 -14.90 1.69
C HIS A 37 5.50 -14.83 0.17
N GLY A 38 6.58 -15.37 -0.42
CA GLY A 38 6.76 -15.41 -1.87
C GLY A 38 5.75 -16.28 -2.63
N SER A 39 4.87 -16.99 -1.93
CA SER A 39 3.77 -17.77 -2.54
C SER A 39 2.49 -16.98 -2.77
N VAL A 40 2.44 -15.69 -2.39
CA VAL A 40 1.29 -14.81 -2.55
C VAL A 40 1.73 -13.43 -3.04
N PRO A 41 0.84 -12.62 -3.66
CA PRO A 41 1.12 -11.23 -4.00
C PRO A 41 1.59 -10.44 -2.77
N CYS A 42 2.64 -9.63 -2.93
CA CYS A 42 3.24 -8.88 -1.84
C CYS A 42 3.58 -7.47 -2.29
N PHE A 43 3.33 -6.47 -1.45
CA PHE A 43 3.95 -5.15 -1.60
C PHE A 43 4.68 -4.75 -0.32
N LEU A 44 5.63 -3.83 -0.44
CA LEU A 44 6.38 -3.31 0.71
C LEU A 44 5.90 -1.91 1.07
N ASP A 45 5.39 -1.76 2.29
CA ASP A 45 5.06 -0.47 2.89
C ASP A 45 6.28 0.11 3.63
N ASN A 46 6.51 1.41 3.46
CA ASN A 46 7.72 2.05 3.96
C ASN A 46 7.73 2.28 5.49
N GLY A 47 6.60 2.11 6.18
CA GLY A 47 6.47 2.30 7.62
C GLY A 47 6.36 3.75 8.11
N ALA A 48 6.27 4.75 7.22
CA ALA A 48 6.20 6.17 7.58
C ALA A 48 4.97 6.48 8.46
N PHE A 49 3.81 5.89 8.12
CA PHE A 49 2.59 6.05 8.93
C PHE A 49 2.76 5.57 10.38
N ALA A 50 3.43 4.44 10.59
CA ALA A 50 3.64 3.90 11.93
C ALA A 50 4.57 4.78 12.77
N CYS A 51 5.56 5.43 12.13
CA CYS A 51 6.44 6.40 12.77
C CYS A 51 5.68 7.69 13.12
N TRP A 52 4.98 8.26 12.13
CA TRP A 52 4.17 9.48 12.27
C TRP A 52 3.15 9.37 13.42
N ARG A 53 2.38 8.28 13.47
CA ARG A 53 1.40 8.03 14.53
C ARG A 53 2.02 8.01 15.94
N ARG A 54 3.30 7.65 16.06
CA ARG A 54 4.03 7.57 17.32
C ARG A 54 4.87 8.83 17.60
N GLY A 55 4.81 9.85 16.73
CA GLY A 55 5.63 11.06 16.86
C GLY A 55 7.11 10.83 16.55
N TYR A 56 7.47 9.76 15.84
CA TYR A 56 8.85 9.48 15.43
C TYR A 56 9.12 9.92 13.99
N PRO A 57 10.34 10.34 13.66
CA PRO A 57 10.75 10.55 12.28
C PRO A 57 10.78 9.23 11.51
N PHE A 58 10.69 9.31 10.19
CA PHE A 58 10.84 8.17 9.29
C PHE A 58 12.17 7.42 9.57
N GLN A 59 12.07 6.11 9.76
CA GLN A 59 13.20 5.26 10.13
C GLN A 59 13.88 4.65 8.90
N ARG A 60 14.77 5.41 8.26
CA ARG A 60 15.51 5.01 7.04
C ARG A 60 16.11 3.60 7.11
N ASN A 61 16.82 3.28 8.19
CA ASN A 61 17.51 1.99 8.30
C ASN A 61 16.51 0.83 8.42
N VAL A 62 15.38 1.03 9.09
CA VAL A 62 14.32 0.02 9.21
C VAL A 62 13.73 -0.30 7.85
N PHE A 63 13.45 0.71 7.03
CA PHE A 63 12.98 0.52 5.65
C PHE A 63 13.97 -0.27 4.80
N LEU A 64 15.23 0.17 4.75
CA LEU A 64 16.27 -0.48 3.94
C LEU A 64 16.53 -1.93 4.38
N THR A 65 16.58 -2.19 5.68
CA THR A 65 16.73 -3.55 6.22
C THR A 65 15.51 -4.42 5.88
N THR A 66 14.29 -3.88 5.90
CA THR A 66 13.09 -4.64 5.52
C THR A 66 13.11 -5.00 4.04
N LEU A 67 13.49 -4.04 3.18
CA LEU A 67 13.65 -4.26 1.74
C LEU A 67 14.70 -5.33 1.44
N GLU A 68 15.87 -5.24 2.09
CA GLU A 68 16.93 -6.25 1.98
C GLU A 68 16.46 -7.64 2.42
N LYS A 69 15.74 -7.74 3.55
CA LYS A 69 15.17 -9.01 4.02
C LYS A 69 14.17 -9.60 3.03
N ALA A 70 13.32 -8.77 2.41
CA ALA A 70 12.35 -9.22 1.41
C ALA A 70 13.04 -9.83 0.18
N TYR A 71 14.07 -9.16 -0.35
CA TYR A 71 14.85 -9.69 -1.47
C TYR A 71 15.63 -10.95 -1.09
N LYS A 72 16.27 -11.00 0.08
CA LYS A 72 16.95 -12.22 0.57
C LYS A 72 16.00 -13.39 0.74
N ALA A 73 14.74 -13.13 1.08
CA ALA A 73 13.69 -14.13 1.17
C ALA A 73 13.12 -14.56 -0.20
N ALA A 74 13.63 -14.00 -1.31
CA ALA A 74 13.14 -14.20 -2.67
C ALA A 74 11.64 -13.88 -2.85
N ILE A 75 11.16 -12.84 -2.15
CA ILE A 75 9.79 -12.36 -2.29
C ILE A 75 9.73 -11.43 -3.52
N ASN A 76 8.85 -11.75 -4.47
CA ASN A 76 8.54 -10.84 -5.56
C ASN A 76 7.58 -9.74 -5.06
N LEU A 77 7.97 -8.48 -5.23
CA LEU A 77 7.19 -7.33 -4.77
C LEU A 77 6.42 -6.72 -5.95
N ASP A 78 5.09 -6.68 -5.84
CA ASP A 78 4.19 -6.04 -6.81
C ASP A 78 4.48 -4.55 -6.97
N PHE A 79 4.84 -3.90 -5.85
CA PHE A 79 5.37 -2.55 -5.78
C PHE A 79 6.04 -2.27 -4.43
N ILE A 80 6.80 -1.18 -4.36
CA ILE A 80 7.44 -0.65 -3.15
C ILE A 80 6.95 0.77 -2.93
N VAL A 81 6.42 1.07 -1.75
CA VAL A 81 6.07 2.46 -1.40
C VAL A 81 7.35 3.24 -1.18
N CYS A 82 7.57 4.29 -1.98
CA CYS A 82 8.70 5.19 -1.80
C CYS A 82 8.57 5.93 -0.47
N PRO A 83 9.68 6.19 0.26
CA PRO A 83 9.63 6.98 1.49
C PRO A 83 8.93 8.33 1.31
N ASP A 84 8.04 8.66 2.25
CA ASP A 84 7.16 9.81 2.21
C ASP A 84 7.08 10.50 3.59
N ILE A 85 6.40 11.64 3.64
CA ILE A 85 6.07 12.38 4.86
C ILE A 85 4.55 12.43 4.97
N VAL A 86 3.98 11.70 5.94
CA VAL A 86 2.52 11.64 6.14
C VAL A 86 1.97 13.03 6.44
N ALA A 87 0.92 13.43 5.71
CA ALA A 87 0.33 14.77 5.74
C ALA A 87 1.34 15.91 5.45
N GLY A 88 2.43 15.62 4.73
CA GLY A 88 3.51 16.56 4.46
C GLY A 88 3.40 17.34 3.15
N GLY A 89 2.31 17.19 2.38
CA GLY A 89 2.09 17.87 1.09
C GLY A 89 3.31 17.88 0.18
N LEU A 90 3.62 19.02 -0.45
CA LEU A 90 4.75 19.15 -1.37
C LEU A 90 6.12 18.78 -0.77
N MET A 91 6.30 18.91 0.55
CA MET A 91 7.54 18.46 1.21
C MET A 91 7.67 16.93 1.14
N SER A 92 6.56 16.20 1.22
CA SER A 92 6.53 14.75 0.98
C SER A 92 6.91 14.42 -0.46
N LEU A 93 6.37 15.13 -1.46
CA LEU A 93 6.72 14.92 -2.87
C LEU A 93 8.22 15.12 -3.10
N LYS A 94 8.76 16.25 -2.62
CA LYS A 94 10.20 16.53 -2.71
C LYS A 94 11.01 15.42 -2.04
N PHE A 95 10.62 14.97 -0.85
CA PHE A 95 11.28 13.87 -0.14
C PHE A 95 11.28 12.58 -0.97
N SER A 96 10.13 12.12 -1.45
CA SER A 96 10.03 10.92 -2.28
C SER A 96 10.83 11.03 -3.57
N MET A 97 10.86 12.20 -4.22
CA MET A 97 11.68 12.45 -5.41
C MET A 97 13.19 12.33 -5.12
N THR A 98 13.66 12.82 -3.97
CA THR A 98 15.07 12.62 -3.59
C THR A 98 15.43 11.16 -3.38
N TRP A 99 14.50 10.34 -2.89
CA TRP A 99 14.72 8.90 -2.74
C TRP A 99 14.75 8.19 -4.09
N ALA A 100 13.78 8.45 -4.94
CA ALA A 100 13.68 7.84 -6.27
C ALA A 100 14.88 8.17 -7.16
N LYS A 101 15.36 9.42 -7.12
CA LYS A 101 16.52 9.88 -7.91
C LYS A 101 17.87 9.39 -7.38
N ASN A 102 17.95 8.96 -6.13
CA ASN A 102 19.23 8.60 -5.49
C ASN A 102 19.27 7.17 -4.96
N LYS A 103 18.50 6.88 -3.90
CA LYS A 103 18.62 5.63 -3.14
C LYS A 103 17.84 4.47 -3.74
N LEU A 104 16.83 4.77 -4.56
CA LEU A 104 15.95 3.79 -5.19
C LEU A 104 16.00 3.85 -6.72
N ILE A 105 17.07 4.42 -7.28
CA ILE A 105 17.25 4.50 -8.73
C ILE A 105 17.17 3.10 -9.37
N GLY A 106 16.40 2.98 -10.44
CA GLY A 106 16.20 1.71 -11.14
C GLY A 106 15.35 0.67 -10.39
N THR A 107 14.80 1.00 -9.22
CA THR A 107 13.88 0.10 -8.50
C THR A 107 12.60 -0.07 -9.32
N PRO A 108 12.26 -1.30 -9.73
CA PRO A 108 11.03 -1.52 -10.49
C PRO A 108 9.81 -1.31 -9.59
N ASN A 109 8.71 -0.90 -10.20
CA ASN A 109 7.41 -0.78 -9.52
C ASN A 109 7.42 0.10 -8.27
N LEU A 110 8.06 1.26 -8.34
CA LEU A 110 8.04 2.22 -7.24
C LEU A 110 6.71 2.97 -7.19
N ALA A 111 6.16 3.13 -5.99
CA ALA A 111 4.91 3.85 -5.74
C ALA A 111 5.18 5.19 -5.07
N LEU A 112 4.60 6.27 -5.60
CA LEU A 112 4.61 7.58 -4.97
C LEU A 112 3.42 7.69 -4.02
N ALA A 113 3.68 7.93 -2.73
CA ALA A 113 2.61 8.23 -1.78
C ALA A 113 2.17 9.69 -1.92
N VAL A 114 0.98 9.91 -2.48
CA VAL A 114 0.35 11.23 -2.50
C VAL A 114 -0.26 11.52 -1.14
N GLN A 115 -0.10 12.76 -0.68
CA GLN A 115 -0.46 13.22 0.68
C GLN A 115 -1.33 14.46 0.60
N ASP A 116 -1.91 14.84 1.74
CA ASP A 116 -2.73 16.04 1.92
C ASP A 116 -2.13 17.26 1.18
N ASP A 117 -3.01 18.07 0.59
CA ASP A 117 -2.71 19.28 -0.18
C ASP A 117 -1.93 19.10 -1.51
N MET A 118 -1.61 17.87 -1.92
CA MET A 118 -1.09 17.64 -3.27
C MET A 118 -2.19 17.65 -4.33
N THR A 119 -1.82 18.07 -5.53
CA THR A 119 -2.64 18.00 -6.75
C THR A 119 -1.91 17.25 -7.88
N PRO A 120 -2.63 16.75 -8.90
CA PRO A 120 -2.01 16.20 -10.11
C PRO A 120 -1.00 17.14 -10.78
N GLY A 121 -1.29 18.44 -10.80
CA GLY A 121 -0.40 19.44 -11.40
C GLY A 121 0.96 19.53 -10.68
N ASP A 122 0.98 19.31 -9.37
CA ASP A 122 2.24 19.26 -8.61
C ASP A 122 3.11 18.08 -9.04
N LEU A 123 2.51 16.93 -9.38
CA LEU A 123 3.25 15.76 -9.84
C LEU A 123 3.82 15.98 -11.25
N ASP A 124 3.05 16.62 -12.12
CA ASP A 124 3.48 16.91 -13.50
C ASP A 124 4.70 17.83 -13.54
N LEU A 125 4.85 18.77 -12.61
CA LEU A 125 6.04 19.62 -12.48
C LEU A 125 7.34 18.86 -12.16
N TRP A 126 7.24 17.59 -11.72
CA TRP A 126 8.37 16.78 -11.28
C TRP A 126 8.68 15.60 -12.22
N ASP A 127 7.95 15.43 -13.32
CA ASP A 127 8.05 14.28 -14.24
C ASP A 127 8.03 12.93 -13.49
N VAL A 128 7.09 12.77 -12.56
CA VAL A 128 7.05 11.62 -11.64
C VAL A 128 6.94 10.27 -12.35
N GLU A 129 6.32 10.22 -13.53
CA GLU A 129 6.16 9.01 -14.34
C GLU A 129 7.49 8.39 -14.79
N ARG A 130 8.59 9.16 -14.77
CA ARG A 130 9.94 8.64 -15.05
C ARG A 130 10.45 7.71 -13.95
N TYR A 131 9.91 7.83 -12.74
CA TYR A 131 10.43 7.15 -11.54
C TYR A 131 9.41 6.23 -10.88
N PHE A 132 8.12 6.53 -11.03
CA PHE A 132 7.06 5.80 -10.35
C PHE A 132 6.13 5.17 -11.37
N THR A 133 5.65 3.97 -11.08
CA THR A 133 4.63 3.27 -11.88
C THR A 133 3.32 3.07 -11.11
N TYR A 134 3.31 3.47 -9.83
CA TYR A 134 2.13 3.42 -8.97
C TYR A 134 1.90 4.78 -8.29
N ILE A 135 0.63 5.16 -8.17
CA ILE A 135 0.15 6.15 -7.22
C ILE A 135 -0.38 5.42 -5.98
N PHE A 136 0.18 5.73 -4.82
CA PHE A 136 -0.32 5.28 -3.53
C PHE A 136 -1.08 6.43 -2.88
N VAL A 137 -2.41 6.32 -2.76
CA VAL A 137 -3.23 7.36 -2.13
C VAL A 137 -3.11 7.25 -0.61
N GLY A 138 -2.21 8.08 -0.06
CA GLY A 138 -1.93 8.25 1.36
C GLY A 138 -2.80 9.34 1.99
N GLY A 139 -2.23 10.08 2.94
CA GLY A 139 -2.90 11.19 3.62
C GLY A 139 -3.90 10.83 4.71
N THR A 140 -4.51 11.88 5.26
CA THR A 140 -5.62 11.77 6.19
C THR A 140 -6.80 11.04 5.57
N THR A 141 -7.70 10.54 6.41
CA THR A 141 -8.80 9.68 5.93
C THR A 141 -9.76 10.48 5.05
N GLU A 142 -10.14 11.66 5.50
CA GLU A 142 -11.08 12.57 4.85
C GLU A 142 -10.53 13.00 3.48
N TRP A 143 -9.29 13.51 3.46
CA TRP A 143 -8.62 13.93 2.22
C TRP A 143 -8.49 12.79 1.21
N LYS A 144 -8.04 11.62 1.66
CA LYS A 144 -7.83 10.44 0.80
C LYS A 144 -9.09 10.03 0.05
N TRP A 145 -10.22 9.93 0.75
CA TRP A 145 -11.46 9.49 0.14
C TRP A 145 -12.12 10.58 -0.70
N ALA A 146 -11.94 11.85 -0.33
CA ALA A 146 -12.40 12.97 -1.14
C ALA A 146 -11.64 13.09 -2.47
N THR A 147 -10.33 12.79 -2.48
CA THR A 147 -9.45 12.97 -3.64
C THR A 147 -9.17 11.69 -4.43
N ALA A 148 -9.56 10.52 -3.93
CA ALA A 148 -9.34 9.24 -4.62
C ALA A 148 -9.79 9.22 -6.10
N PRO A 149 -10.95 9.79 -6.48
CA PRO A 149 -11.34 9.86 -7.89
C PRO A 149 -10.36 10.65 -8.76
N THR A 150 -9.92 11.81 -8.28
CA THR A 150 -8.93 12.65 -8.99
C THR A 150 -7.62 11.91 -9.19
N TRP A 151 -7.12 11.20 -8.17
CA TRP A 151 -5.90 10.41 -8.30
C TRP A 151 -6.06 9.20 -9.21
N LYS A 152 -7.27 8.62 -9.29
CA LYS A 152 -7.58 7.54 -10.24
C LYS A 152 -7.50 8.03 -11.68
N GLU A 153 -8.13 9.17 -11.97
CA GLU A 153 -8.10 9.80 -13.28
C GLU A 153 -6.66 10.13 -13.71
N TYR A 154 -5.86 10.70 -12.79
CA TYR A 154 -4.45 10.96 -13.04
C TYR A 154 -3.66 9.68 -13.35
N ALA A 155 -3.82 8.64 -12.53
CA ALA A 155 -3.14 7.37 -12.73
C ALA A 155 -3.49 6.76 -14.09
N ASP A 156 -4.77 6.80 -14.50
CA ASP A 156 -5.19 6.31 -15.82
C ASP A 156 -4.54 7.11 -16.96
N ALA A 157 -4.57 8.44 -16.88
CA ALA A 157 -3.98 9.32 -17.87
C ALA A 157 -2.47 9.07 -18.06
N LYS A 158 -1.77 8.79 -16.95
CA LYS A 158 -0.33 8.47 -16.94
C LYS A 158 -0.03 6.98 -17.13
N LYS A 159 -1.04 6.13 -17.33
CA LYS A 159 -0.91 4.65 -17.42
C LYS A 159 -0.21 4.04 -16.21
N MET A 160 -0.38 4.65 -15.04
CA MET A 160 0.11 4.17 -13.75
C MET A 160 -0.95 3.32 -13.07
N LYS A 161 -0.50 2.40 -12.21
CA LYS A 161 -1.39 1.66 -11.31
C LYS A 161 -1.72 2.52 -10.10
N ILE A 162 -2.81 2.21 -9.40
CA ILE A 162 -3.24 2.96 -8.21
C ILE A 162 -3.58 2.04 -7.04
N HIS A 163 -3.07 2.39 -5.88
CA HIS A 163 -3.30 1.73 -4.61
C HIS A 163 -3.89 2.72 -3.61
N ILE A 164 -4.96 2.34 -2.88
CA ILE A 164 -5.49 3.17 -1.79
C ILE A 164 -5.10 2.58 -0.43
N GLY A 165 -4.40 3.39 0.36
CA GLY A 165 -3.90 2.98 1.66
C GLY A 165 -4.99 2.84 2.73
N ARG A 166 -4.93 1.82 3.58
CA ARG A 166 -5.78 1.63 4.79
C ARG A 166 -7.29 1.67 4.52
N CYS A 167 -7.74 0.84 3.61
CA CYS A 167 -9.14 0.63 3.25
C CYS A 167 -9.89 -0.24 4.30
N GLY A 168 -9.98 0.27 5.53
CA GLY A 168 -10.38 -0.50 6.72
C GLY A 168 -11.87 -0.78 6.93
N THR A 169 -12.76 -0.40 6.01
CA THR A 169 -14.21 -0.67 6.11
C THR A 169 -14.75 -1.32 4.84
N LEU A 170 -15.85 -2.08 4.96
CA LEU A 170 -16.49 -2.73 3.82
C LEU A 170 -16.98 -1.72 2.78
N ASP A 171 -17.51 -0.58 3.21
CA ASP A 171 -18.01 0.44 2.29
C ASP A 171 -16.89 1.10 1.50
N ARG A 172 -15.72 1.30 2.14
CA ARG A 172 -14.51 1.76 1.46
C ARG A 172 -14.00 0.73 0.45
N LEU A 173 -14.05 -0.56 0.77
CA LEU A 173 -13.68 -1.63 -0.17
C LEU A 173 -14.62 -1.66 -1.38
N LYS A 174 -15.93 -1.53 -1.16
CA LYS A 174 -16.93 -1.44 -2.24
C LYS A 174 -16.70 -0.20 -3.10
N TYR A 175 -16.43 0.94 -2.47
CA TYR A 175 -16.19 2.19 -3.17
C TYR A 175 -14.91 2.14 -4.01
N ALA A 176 -13.80 1.65 -3.44
CA ALA A 176 -12.54 1.44 -4.16
C ALA A 176 -12.73 0.48 -5.35
N LYS A 177 -13.51 -0.60 -5.18
CA LYS A 177 -13.87 -1.51 -6.27
C LYS A 177 -14.67 -0.80 -7.36
N LYS A 178 -15.66 0.02 -6.99
CA LYS A 178 -16.46 0.81 -7.94
C LYS A 178 -15.59 1.82 -8.71
N LEU A 179 -14.63 2.44 -8.03
CA LEU A 179 -13.68 3.38 -8.63
C LEU A 179 -12.68 2.68 -9.58
N GLY A 180 -12.57 1.35 -9.52
CA GLY A 180 -11.71 0.58 -10.41
C GLY A 180 -10.22 0.68 -10.07
N VAL A 181 -9.87 0.93 -8.80
CA VAL A 181 -8.45 1.01 -8.40
C VAL A 181 -7.75 -0.35 -8.56
N THR A 182 -6.44 -0.32 -8.81
CA THR A 182 -5.65 -1.55 -8.99
C THR A 182 -5.63 -2.38 -7.72
N SER A 183 -5.42 -1.74 -6.57
CA SER A 183 -5.34 -2.45 -5.29
C SER A 183 -5.63 -1.60 -4.06
N VAL A 184 -5.77 -2.25 -2.90
CA VAL A 184 -5.93 -1.62 -1.57
C VAL A 184 -5.24 -2.47 -0.50
N ASP A 185 -4.84 -1.87 0.61
CA ASP A 185 -4.50 -2.60 1.83
C ASP A 185 -5.57 -2.42 2.91
N SER A 186 -5.88 -3.48 3.64
CA SER A 186 -6.89 -3.45 4.70
C SER A 186 -6.53 -4.34 5.87
N THR A 187 -6.87 -3.89 7.06
CA THR A 187 -6.80 -4.70 8.29
C THR A 187 -7.98 -5.66 8.43
N ILE A 188 -9.03 -5.58 7.58
CA ILE A 188 -10.22 -6.45 7.64
C ILE A 188 -9.83 -7.94 7.49
N GLY A 189 -8.73 -8.25 6.79
CA GLY A 189 -8.20 -9.60 6.74
C GLY A 189 -7.92 -10.21 8.13
N ARG A 190 -7.64 -9.38 9.15
CA ARG A 190 -7.53 -9.85 10.54
C ARG A 190 -8.87 -10.38 11.06
N ALA A 191 -9.97 -9.64 10.92
CA ALA A 191 -11.30 -10.09 11.34
C ALA A 191 -11.76 -11.38 10.62
N MET A 192 -11.45 -11.52 9.33
CA MET A 192 -11.76 -12.75 8.59
C MET A 192 -10.92 -13.96 9.01
N THR A 193 -9.70 -13.73 9.53
CA THR A 193 -8.75 -14.79 9.91
C THR A 193 -8.68 -15.09 11.41
N THR A 194 -9.22 -14.23 12.28
CA THR A 194 -9.26 -14.42 13.75
C THR A 194 -10.58 -15.02 14.24
N GLY A 195 -11.61 -15.11 13.40
CA GLY A 195 -12.92 -15.65 13.81
C GLY A 195 -13.65 -14.78 14.84
N GLU A 196 -13.18 -13.55 15.10
CA GLU A 196 -13.92 -12.58 15.89
C GLU A 196 -15.18 -12.19 15.12
N ARG A 197 -16.31 -12.67 15.61
CA ARG A 197 -17.65 -12.28 15.16
C ARG A 197 -17.81 -10.77 15.34
N SER A 198 -17.50 -9.99 14.30
CA SER A 198 -18.25 -8.77 14.10
C SER A 198 -19.68 -9.22 13.74
N ASN A 199 -20.64 -8.82 14.57
CA ASN A 199 -22.06 -9.20 14.55
C ASN A 199 -22.83 -8.76 13.27
N SER A 200 -22.20 -8.80 12.11
CA SER A 200 -22.80 -8.54 10.80
C SER A 200 -22.26 -9.42 9.66
N PHE A 201 -21.29 -10.30 9.91
CA PHE A 201 -20.56 -11.02 8.85
C PHE A 201 -21.07 -12.44 8.51
N GLY A 202 -22.09 -12.94 9.21
CA GLY A 202 -22.50 -14.35 9.10
C GLY A 202 -23.32 -14.77 7.87
N ALA A 203 -23.79 -13.86 7.00
CA ALA A 203 -24.87 -14.24 6.07
C ALA A 203 -24.73 -13.83 4.58
N ARG A 204 -23.68 -13.11 4.12
CA ARG A 204 -23.72 -12.55 2.75
C ARG A 204 -22.48 -12.69 1.86
N PHE A 205 -21.41 -13.35 2.30
CA PHE A 205 -20.31 -13.69 1.38
C PHE A 205 -20.36 -15.16 0.96
N ARG A 206 -21.23 -15.44 -0.01
CA ARG A 206 -21.00 -16.53 -0.97
C ARG A 206 -20.72 -15.86 -2.31
N PRO A 207 -19.47 -15.87 -2.83
CA PRO A 207 -19.27 -15.48 -4.21
C PRO A 207 -19.98 -16.53 -5.08
N LYS A 208 -21.12 -16.16 -5.65
CA LYS A 208 -21.72 -16.89 -6.76
C LYS A 208 -20.91 -16.51 -7.99
N TRP A 209 -20.06 -17.43 -8.42
CA TRP A 209 -19.46 -17.38 -9.75
C TRP A 209 -20.49 -17.96 -10.73
N THR A 210 -20.91 -17.15 -11.69
CA THR A 210 -21.49 -17.56 -12.97
C THR A 210 -20.58 -17.02 -14.05
#